data_AF-A0A522TF67-F1
#
_entry.id   AF-A0A522TF67-F1
#
_cell.length_a   1.000
_cell.length_b   1.000
_cell.length_c   1.000
_cell.angle_alpha   90.00
_cell.angle_beta   90.00
_cell.angle_gamma   90.00
#
_symmetry.space_group_name_H-M   'P 1'
#
loop_
_entity.id
_entity.type
_entity.pdbx_description
1 polymer ?
#
loop_
_entity_poly.entity_id
_entity_poly.type
_entity_poly.pdbx_seq_one_letter_code
_entity_poly.pdbx_strand_id
1 'polypeptide(L)'
;MTLLDAPKYNERRAHQRKTLGIIVAVIVIVAIVGVLYWPRYQARKTVDQFFHAIMQKNFQEAYAIWQPDPQHYPMDAFMKDWGPSGQWGVITSFHIDQLGLPPGGHANGLVALVTINHIQSNQARIWISDKNHSLSFYQF
;
A
#
# COMPACT_ATOMS: atom_id res chain seq x y z
N MET A 1 11.32 49.72 49.08
CA MET A 1 11.43 48.27 48.81
C MET A 1 10.14 47.87 48.11
N THR A 2 10.06 47.36 46.88
CA THR A 2 11.06 46.82 45.94
C THR A 2 10.45 46.87 44.53
N LEU A 3 11.05 47.67 43.63
CA LEU A 3 10.80 47.68 42.18
C LEU A 3 11.73 46.70 41.43
N LEU A 4 12.35 45.77 42.17
CA LEU A 4 13.46 44.91 41.73
C LEU A 4 13.20 43.42 42.01
N ASP A 5 11.94 42.98 41.95
CA ASP A 5 11.60 41.55 42.03
C ASP A 5 11.05 41.08 40.68
N ALA A 6 11.84 41.29 39.61
CA ALA A 6 11.58 40.67 38.34
C ALA A 6 11.94 39.18 38.48
N PRO A 7 11.00 38.23 38.32
CA PRO A 7 11.31 36.81 38.39
C PRO A 7 12.42 36.50 37.38
N LYS A 8 13.56 35.98 37.86
CA LYS A 8 14.72 35.66 37.02
C LYS A 8 14.25 34.88 35.79
N TYR A 9 14.50 35.43 34.60
CA TYR A 9 14.18 34.78 33.33
C TYR A 9 14.83 33.40 33.31
N ASN A 10 14.01 32.37 33.43
CA ASN A 10 14.50 31.01 33.53
C ASN A 10 14.71 30.45 32.12
N GLU A 11 15.88 30.76 31.55
CA GLU A 11 16.27 30.35 30.19
C GLU A 11 16.06 28.86 29.97
N ARG A 12 16.38 28.02 30.97
CA ARG A 12 16.21 26.57 30.89
C ARG A 12 14.74 26.16 30.67
N ARG A 13 13.79 26.80 31.33
CA ARG A 13 12.35 26.53 31.12
C ARG A 13 11.87 27.03 29.76
N ALA A 14 12.39 28.15 29.27
CA ALA A 14 12.07 28.66 27.93
C ALA A 14 12.64 27.74 26.82
N HIS A 15 13.87 27.28 26.95
CA HIS A 15 14.49 26.31 26.03
C HIS A 15 13.80 24.95 26.08
N GLN A 16 13.48 24.41 27.26
CA GLN A 16 12.74 23.15 27.40
C GLN A 16 11.36 23.21 26.74
N ARG A 17 10.61 24.30 26.89
CA ARG A 17 9.31 24.47 26.23
C ARG A 17 9.43 24.56 24.71
N LYS A 18 10.47 25.23 24.20
CA LYS A 18 10.77 25.29 22.76
C LYS A 18 11.15 23.91 22.21
N THR A 19 12.04 23.18 22.88
CA THR A 19 12.44 21.82 22.50
C THR A 19 11.27 20.84 22.56
N LEU A 20 10.45 20.91 23.62
CA LEU A 20 9.26 20.08 23.74
C LEU A 20 8.24 20.40 22.62
N GLY A 21 8.06 21.68 22.30
CA GLY A 21 7.22 22.11 21.18
C GLY A 21 7.71 21.57 19.83
N ILE A 22 9.02 21.58 19.59
CA ILE A 22 9.63 21.01 18.38
C ILE A 22 9.42 19.49 18.33
N ILE A 23 9.64 18.78 19.44
CA ILE A 23 9.43 17.33 19.52
C ILE A 23 7.97 16.98 19.20
N VAL A 24 7.02 17.70 19.81
CA VAL A 24 5.59 17.49 19.53
C VAL A 24 5.27 17.76 18.07
N ALA A 25 5.80 18.84 17.48
CA ALA A 25 5.59 19.15 16.08
C ALA A 25 6.14 18.05 15.15
N VAL A 26 7.33 17.52 15.44
CA VAL A 26 7.92 16.40 14.68
C VAL A 26 7.05 15.15 14.79
N ILE A 27 6.58 14.79 15.99
CA ILE A 27 5.71 13.63 16.20
C ILE A 27 4.42 13.78 15.39
N VAL A 28 3.81 14.97 15.39
CA VAL A 28 2.59 15.24 14.61
C VAL A 28 2.85 15.08 13.11
N ILE A 29 3.97 15.60 12.59
CA ILE A 29 4.33 15.43 11.18
C ILE A 29 4.51 13.96 10.82
N VAL A 30 5.24 13.20 11.64
CA VAL A 30 5.45 11.76 11.42
C VAL A 30 4.12 11.00 11.46
N ALA A 31 3.23 11.33 12.39
CA ALA A 31 1.91 10.72 12.48
C ALA A 31 1.07 11.01 11.21
N ILE A 32 1.06 12.25 10.73
CA ILE A 32 0.36 12.64 9.49
C ILE A 32 0.91 11.85 8.30
N VAL A 33 2.23 11.81 8.13
CA VAL A 33 2.87 11.06 7.03
C VAL A 33 2.54 9.57 7.13
N GLY A 34 2.57 9.00 8.34
CA GLY A 34 2.21 7.62 8.58
C GLY A 34 0.78 7.29 8.16
N VAL A 35 -0.19 8.13 8.56
CA VAL A 35 -1.61 7.95 8.18
C VAL A 35 -1.80 8.06 6.67
N LEU A 36 -1.13 9.01 6.01
CA LEU A 36 -1.24 9.19 4.56
C LEU A 36 -0.59 8.05 3.76
N TYR A 37 0.47 7.44 4.29
CA TYR A 37 1.19 6.36 3.60
C TYR A 37 0.61 4.97 3.90
N TRP A 38 -0.14 4.82 4.98
CA TRP A 38 -0.67 3.54 5.44
C TRP A 38 -1.45 2.74 4.37
N PRO A 39 -2.39 3.34 3.59
CA PRO A 39 -3.12 2.59 2.57
C PRO A 39 -2.22 2.05 1.46
N ARG A 40 -1.19 2.83 1.06
CA ARG A 40 -0.21 2.39 0.05
C ARG A 40 0.63 1.24 0.56
N TYR A 41 1.04 1.29 1.83
CA TYR A 41 1.78 0.20 2.45
C TYR A 41 0.96 -1.10 2.48
N GLN A 42 -0.31 -1.03 2.89
CA GLN A 42 -1.19 -2.20 2.91
C GLN A 42 -1.44 -2.74 1.50
N ALA A 43 -1.76 -1.88 0.53
CA ALA A 43 -1.96 -2.30 -0.85
C ALA A 43 -0.72 -2.99 -1.43
N ARG A 44 0.48 -2.46 -1.18
CA ARG A 44 1.73 -3.09 -1.61
C ARG A 44 1.89 -4.47 -0.98
N LYS A 45 1.65 -4.58 0.32
CA LYS A 45 1.73 -5.85 1.05
C LYS A 45 0.75 -6.88 0.52
N THR A 46 -0.50 -6.50 0.21
CA THR A 46 -1.49 -7.41 -0.37
C THR A 46 -1.05 -7.94 -1.73
N VAL A 47 -0.55 -7.07 -2.61
CA VAL A 47 -0.03 -7.48 -3.92
C VAL A 47 1.19 -8.38 -3.77
N ASP A 48 2.12 -8.04 -2.86
CA ASP A 48 3.29 -8.87 -2.58
C ASP A 48 2.87 -10.27 -2.08
N GLN A 49 1.90 -10.36 -1.16
CA GLN A 49 1.39 -11.64 -0.65
C GLN A 49 0.72 -12.48 -1.74
N PHE A 50 -0.07 -11.84 -2.60
CA PHE A 50 -0.73 -12.48 -3.73
C PHE A 50 0.27 -13.17 -4.66
N PHE A 51 1.29 -12.45 -5.12
CA PHE A 51 2.29 -13.01 -6.03
C PHE A 51 3.18 -14.06 -5.36
N HIS A 52 3.54 -13.88 -4.09
CA HIS A 52 4.27 -14.92 -3.36
C HIS A 52 3.46 -16.22 -3.25
N ALA A 53 2.15 -16.15 -2.99
CA ALA A 53 1.29 -17.32 -2.95
C ALA A 53 1.26 -18.06 -4.31
N ILE A 54 1.15 -17.31 -5.42
CA ILE A 54 1.23 -17.88 -6.78
C ILE A 54 2.59 -18.56 -7.02
N MET A 55 3.70 -17.90 -6.68
CA MET A 55 5.05 -18.46 -6.86
C MET A 55 5.28 -19.74 -6.05
N GLN A 56 4.65 -19.84 -4.88
CA GLN A 56 4.66 -21.04 -4.04
C GLN A 56 3.65 -22.12 -4.52
N LYS A 57 2.96 -21.88 -5.65
CA LYS A 57 1.89 -22.72 -6.20
C LYS A 57 0.69 -22.87 -5.25
N ASN A 58 0.55 -21.97 -4.28
CA ASN A 58 -0.58 -21.91 -3.36
C ASN A 58 -1.71 -21.06 -3.96
N PHE A 59 -2.35 -21.57 -5.01
CA PHE A 59 -3.42 -20.86 -5.71
C PHE A 59 -4.68 -20.66 -4.86
N GLN A 60 -4.91 -21.53 -3.87
CA GLN A 60 -6.02 -21.39 -2.92
C GLN A 60 -5.84 -20.13 -2.07
N GLU A 61 -4.63 -19.91 -1.53
CA GLU A 61 -4.30 -18.71 -0.77
C GLU A 61 -4.29 -17.47 -1.67
N ALA A 62 -3.73 -17.54 -2.86
CA ALA A 62 -3.75 -16.43 -3.82
C ALA A 62 -5.19 -16.01 -4.16
N TYR A 63 -6.09 -16.96 -4.37
CA TYR A 63 -7.51 -16.72 -4.62
C TYR A 63 -8.22 -16.12 -3.39
N ALA A 64 -7.88 -16.58 -2.19
CA ALA A 64 -8.39 -15.99 -0.94
C ALA A 64 -7.91 -14.54 -0.74
N ILE A 65 -6.68 -14.22 -1.09
CA ILE A 65 -6.13 -12.85 -1.05
C ILE A 65 -6.81 -11.97 -2.10
N TRP A 66 -7.08 -12.51 -3.29
CA TRP A 66 -7.79 -11.81 -4.35
C TRP A 66 -9.21 -11.39 -3.91
N GLN A 67 -9.85 -12.18 -3.04
CA GLN A 67 -11.21 -11.96 -2.51
C GLN A 67 -12.26 -11.71 -3.61
N PRO A 68 -12.37 -12.57 -4.62
CA PRO A 68 -13.39 -12.41 -5.64
C PRO A 68 -14.78 -12.76 -5.12
N ASP A 69 -15.80 -12.29 -5.81
CA ASP A 69 -17.11 -12.91 -5.75
C ASP A 69 -17.05 -14.27 -6.50
N PRO A 70 -17.19 -15.42 -5.80
CA PRO A 70 -17.06 -16.73 -6.42
C PRO A 70 -18.11 -17.00 -7.50
N GLN A 71 -19.23 -16.29 -7.51
CA GLN A 71 -20.26 -16.43 -8.55
C GLN A 71 -19.80 -15.84 -9.88
N HIS A 72 -19.04 -14.74 -9.84
CA HIS A 72 -18.61 -14.01 -11.02
C HIS A 72 -17.18 -14.36 -11.45
N TYR A 73 -16.34 -14.77 -10.51
CA TYR A 73 -14.94 -15.10 -10.77
C TYR A 73 -14.51 -16.33 -9.96
N PRO A 74 -14.97 -17.53 -10.36
CA PRO A 74 -14.67 -18.77 -9.66
C PRO A 74 -13.19 -19.17 -9.82
N MET A 75 -12.76 -20.14 -9.02
CA MET A 75 -11.37 -20.67 -9.05
C MET A 75 -10.93 -21.10 -10.46
N ASP A 76 -11.80 -21.70 -11.27
CA ASP A 76 -11.44 -22.10 -12.64
C ASP A 76 -11.12 -20.92 -13.55
N ALA A 77 -11.82 -19.78 -13.38
CA ALA A 77 -11.51 -18.55 -14.10
C ALA A 77 -10.19 -17.96 -13.59
N PHE A 78 -10.00 -17.94 -12.27
CA PHE A 78 -8.73 -17.53 -11.66
C PHE A 78 -7.53 -18.33 -12.18
N MET A 79 -7.66 -19.64 -12.30
CA MET A 79 -6.61 -20.51 -12.83
C MET A 79 -6.32 -20.30 -14.31
N LYS A 80 -7.30 -19.84 -15.11
CA LYS A 80 -7.07 -19.46 -16.52
C LYS A 80 -6.25 -18.18 -16.64
N ASP A 81 -6.38 -17.26 -15.69
CA ASP A 81 -5.64 -16.00 -15.74
C ASP A 81 -4.27 -16.09 -15.07
N TRP A 82 -4.19 -16.78 -13.93
CA TRP A 82 -3.04 -16.79 -13.03
C TRP A 82 -2.35 -18.14 -12.88
N GLY A 83 -2.95 -19.23 -13.39
CA GLY A 83 -2.36 -20.55 -13.33
C GLY A 83 -1.23 -20.75 -14.35
N PRO A 84 -0.56 -21.92 -14.33
CA PRO A 84 0.57 -22.23 -15.21
C PRO A 84 0.27 -22.12 -16.71
N SER A 85 -0.99 -22.31 -17.09
CA SER A 85 -1.47 -22.24 -18.47
C SER A 85 -2.03 -20.85 -18.84
N GLY A 86 -2.01 -19.90 -17.92
CA GLY A 86 -2.50 -18.55 -18.15
C GLY A 86 -1.56 -17.73 -19.01
N GLN A 87 -1.97 -16.49 -19.32
CA GLN A 87 -1.22 -15.57 -20.19
C GLN A 87 0.20 -15.27 -19.71
N TRP A 88 0.46 -15.45 -18.41
CA TRP A 88 1.76 -15.23 -17.77
C TRP A 88 2.64 -16.47 -17.70
N GLY A 89 2.11 -17.63 -18.07
CA GLY A 89 2.75 -18.93 -17.84
C GLY A 89 2.99 -19.19 -16.35
N VAL A 90 4.04 -19.96 -16.04
CA VAL A 90 4.49 -20.14 -14.66
C VAL A 90 5.14 -18.85 -14.16
N ILE A 91 4.52 -18.22 -13.16
CA ILE A 91 5.03 -17.00 -12.54
C ILE A 91 6.17 -17.37 -11.57
N THR A 92 7.37 -16.90 -11.87
CA THR A 92 8.60 -17.17 -11.10
C THR A 92 9.22 -15.90 -10.51
N SER A 93 8.88 -14.74 -11.06
CA SER A 93 9.27 -13.44 -10.51
C SER A 93 8.20 -12.38 -10.76
N PHE A 94 8.16 -11.38 -9.90
CA PHE A 94 7.31 -10.21 -10.06
C PHE A 94 8.00 -8.95 -9.54
N HIS A 95 7.62 -7.80 -10.07
CA HIS A 95 8.07 -6.49 -9.59
C HIS A 95 6.94 -5.48 -9.67
N ILE A 96 6.64 -4.80 -8.57
CA ILE A 96 5.64 -3.72 -8.53
C ILE A 96 6.34 -2.44 -9.00
N ASP A 97 6.15 -2.08 -10.27
CA ASP A 97 6.75 -0.90 -10.90
C ASP A 97 6.13 0.39 -10.39
N GLN A 98 4.80 0.41 -10.24
CA GLN A 98 4.06 1.57 -9.76
C GLN A 98 2.90 1.13 -8.87
N LEU A 99 2.63 1.95 -7.85
CA LEU A 99 1.45 1.82 -6.99
C LEU A 99 0.90 3.22 -6.73
N GLY A 100 -0.27 3.53 -7.30
CA GLY A 100 -0.78 4.89 -7.28
C GLY A 100 -2.27 5.00 -7.59
N LEU A 101 -2.75 6.23 -7.65
CA LEU A 101 -4.12 6.51 -8.09
C LEU A 101 -4.26 6.14 -9.57
N PRO A 102 -5.45 5.69 -10.01
CA PRO A 102 -5.67 5.44 -11.42
C PRO A 102 -5.61 6.72 -12.25
N PRO A 103 -5.30 6.59 -13.56
CA PRO A 103 -5.55 7.64 -14.53
C PRO A 103 -6.95 8.25 -14.37
N GLY A 104 -7.03 9.57 -14.23
CA GLY A 104 -8.29 10.29 -14.02
C GLY A 104 -8.70 10.53 -12.56
N GLY A 105 -7.97 10.02 -11.56
CA GLY A 105 -8.02 10.51 -10.18
C GLY A 105 -9.31 10.28 -9.37
N HIS A 106 -10.31 9.57 -9.91
CA HIS A 106 -11.66 9.49 -9.32
C HIS A 106 -12.01 8.17 -8.61
N ALA A 107 -11.05 7.29 -8.37
CA ALA A 107 -11.39 5.95 -7.89
C ALA A 107 -10.99 5.73 -6.43
N ASN A 108 -11.89 5.07 -5.69
CA ASN A 108 -11.74 4.66 -4.29
C ASN A 108 -10.78 3.47 -4.15
N GLY A 109 -9.53 3.63 -4.58
CA GLY A 109 -8.53 2.57 -4.56
C GLY A 109 -7.24 2.93 -5.30
N LEU A 110 -6.34 1.95 -5.37
CA LEU A 110 -5.02 2.07 -5.98
C LEU A 110 -4.87 1.12 -7.16
N VAL A 111 -4.02 1.47 -8.11
CA VAL A 111 -3.59 0.59 -9.21
C VAL A 111 -2.15 0.20 -8.97
N ALA A 112 -1.88 -1.10 -8.99
CA ALA A 112 -0.54 -1.65 -9.08
C ALA A 112 -0.23 -2.02 -10.54
N LEU A 113 0.87 -1.49 -11.07
CA LEU A 113 1.50 -1.98 -12.29
C LEU A 113 2.57 -2.98 -11.89
N VAL A 114 2.44 -4.21 -12.38
CA VAL A 114 3.33 -5.30 -12.01
C VAL A 114 3.96 -5.94 -13.24
N THR A 115 5.29 -5.90 -13.33
CA THR A 115 6.07 -6.67 -14.30
C THR A 115 6.21 -8.10 -13.80
N ILE A 116 5.82 -9.07 -14.62
CA ILE A 116 5.86 -10.50 -14.29
C ILE A 116 6.92 -11.17 -15.15
N ASN A 117 7.72 -12.07 -14.57
CA ASN A 117 8.79 -12.81 -15.26
C ASN A 117 9.77 -11.90 -16.04
N HIS A 118 10.00 -10.67 -15.56
CA HIS A 118 10.80 -9.63 -16.22
C HIS A 118 10.29 -9.18 -17.61
N ILE A 119 9.05 -9.53 -17.97
CA ILE A 119 8.43 -9.17 -19.25
C ILE A 119 7.75 -7.81 -19.12
N GLN A 120 8.40 -6.74 -19.59
CA GLN A 120 7.88 -5.37 -19.51
C GLN A 120 6.77 -5.07 -20.54
N SER A 121 6.68 -5.82 -21.63
CA SER A 121 5.70 -5.58 -22.70
C SER A 121 4.27 -5.92 -22.29
N ASN A 122 4.10 -6.72 -21.23
CA ASN A 122 2.81 -7.11 -20.71
C ASN A 122 2.87 -6.91 -19.19
N GLN A 123 2.42 -5.76 -18.70
CA GLN A 123 2.36 -5.49 -17.26
C GLN A 123 0.97 -5.82 -16.75
N ALA A 124 0.89 -6.57 -15.65
CA ALA A 124 -0.37 -6.81 -14.97
C ALA A 124 -0.84 -5.52 -14.29
N ARG A 125 -2.08 -5.11 -14.57
CA ARG A 125 -2.72 -3.96 -13.94
C ARG A 125 -3.74 -4.45 -12.92
N ILE A 126 -3.40 -4.33 -11.64
CA ILE A 126 -4.23 -4.82 -10.54
C ILE A 126 -4.85 -3.63 -9.83
N TRP A 127 -6.17 -3.63 -9.73
CA TRP A 127 -6.92 -2.70 -8.90
C TRP A 127 -6.99 -3.20 -7.46
N ILE A 128 -6.77 -2.31 -6.50
CA ILE A 128 -6.87 -2.57 -5.08
C ILE A 128 -7.93 -1.65 -4.49
N SER A 129 -9.01 -2.23 -3.98
CA SER A 129 -10.11 -1.50 -3.33
C SER A 129 -9.69 -0.90 -1.99
N ASP A 130 -9.98 0.38 -1.74
CA ASP A 130 -9.64 1.05 -0.47
C ASP A 130 -10.37 0.45 0.74
N LYS A 131 -11.60 -0.04 0.55
CA LYS A 131 -12.44 -0.54 1.65
C LYS A 131 -11.96 -1.88 2.20
N ASN A 132 -11.64 -2.82 1.31
CA ASN A 132 -11.44 -4.22 1.67
C ASN A 132 -10.06 -4.74 1.24
N HIS A 133 -9.28 -3.94 0.53
CA HIS A 133 -8.04 -4.35 -0.12
C HIS A 133 -8.23 -5.57 -1.05
N SER A 134 -9.45 -5.79 -1.55
CA SER A 134 -9.73 -6.82 -2.54
C SER A 134 -9.06 -6.48 -3.86
N LEU A 135 -8.60 -7.51 -4.58
CA LEU A 135 -7.93 -7.37 -5.85
C LEU A 135 -8.92 -7.60 -6.99
N SER A 136 -8.82 -6.81 -8.04
CA SER A 136 -9.52 -7.08 -9.29
C SER A 136 -8.65 -6.66 -10.47
N PHE A 137 -9.02 -7.12 -11.66
CA PHE A 137 -8.42 -6.55 -12.86
C PHE A 137 -8.81 -5.08 -12.97
N TYR A 138 -7.84 -4.24 -13.30
CA TYR A 138 -8.08 -2.85 -13.60
C TYR A 138 -8.69 -2.73 -15.01
N GLN A 139 -10.00 -2.44 -15.09
CA GLN A 139 -10.73 -2.29 -16.35
C GLN A 139 -10.85 -0.80 -16.70
N PHE A 140 -9.89 -0.29 -17.47
CA PHE A 140 -9.95 1.04 -18.10
C PHE A 140 -9.34 0.96 -19.50
#